data_AF-A0A511XFX4-F1
#
_entry.id   AF-A0A511XFX4-F1
#
_cell.length_a   1.000
_cell.length_b   1.000
_cell.length_c   1.000
_cell.angle_alpha   90.00
_cell.angle_beta   90.00
_cell.angle_gamma   90.00
#
_symmetry.space_group_name_H-M   'P 1'
#
loop_
_entity.id
_entity.type
_entity.pdbx_description
1 polymer ?
#
loop_
_entity_poly.entity_id
_entity_poly.type
_entity_poly.pdbx_seq_one_letter_code
_entity_poly.pdbx_strand_id
1 'polypeptide(L)'
;MKQSRYSETRILAILRQAEGGMPIAELCREHGMSNASFYKWRAKYGGMDTLMISSMKALEDENCRLKKMFAELSLQNELLRERLWGENNAAISAPGNGRVGRSEAKCQHCAGLPDVWGERDMLSLCSPAEE
;
A
#
# COMPACT_ATOMS: atom_id res chain seq x y z
N MET A 1 -2.37 -11.38 -9.26
CA MET A 1 -2.41 -11.29 -10.73
C MET A 1 -2.40 -12.72 -11.28
N LYS A 2 -2.29 -12.95 -12.59
CA LYS A 2 -2.09 -14.33 -13.08
C LYS A 2 -0.62 -14.70 -13.00
N GLN A 3 -0.31 -15.89 -12.44
CA GLN A 3 1.09 -16.29 -12.21
C GLN A 3 1.86 -16.29 -13.51
N SER A 4 2.82 -15.36 -13.59
CA SER A 4 3.75 -15.26 -14.71
C SER A 4 4.44 -16.61 -14.86
N ARG A 5 4.47 -17.12 -16.09
CA ARG A 5 5.18 -18.36 -16.45
C ARG A 5 6.69 -18.27 -16.20
N TYR A 6 7.23 -17.05 -16.06
CA TYR A 6 8.64 -16.78 -15.82
C TYR A 6 8.83 -16.19 -14.43
N SER A 7 9.73 -16.78 -13.65
CA SER A 7 10.20 -16.22 -12.39
C SER A 7 11.02 -14.96 -12.63
N GLU A 8 11.02 -14.03 -11.68
CA GLU A 8 11.79 -12.79 -11.78
C GLU A 8 13.29 -13.05 -11.88
N THR A 9 13.80 -14.04 -11.13
CA THR A 9 15.20 -14.48 -11.22
C THR A 9 15.57 -14.93 -12.64
N ARG A 10 14.67 -15.67 -13.31
CA ARG A 10 14.86 -16.10 -14.70
C ARG A 10 14.81 -14.92 -15.66
N ILE A 11 13.87 -13.99 -15.47
CA ILE A 11 13.76 -12.77 -16.28
C ILE A 11 15.06 -11.96 -16.20
N LEU A 12 15.62 -11.76 -15.01
CA LEU A 12 16.86 -11.01 -14.81
C LEU A 12 18.07 -11.68 -15.47
N ALA A 13 18.19 -13.01 -15.34
CA ALA A 13 19.26 -13.74 -15.99
C ALA A 13 19.26 -13.52 -17.51
N ILE A 14 18.06 -13.53 -18.12
CA ILE A 14 17.88 -13.31 -19.56
C ILE A 14 18.19 -11.86 -19.94
N LEU A 15 17.78 -10.88 -19.14
CA LEU A 15 18.14 -9.47 -19.36
C LEU A 15 19.66 -9.26 -19.29
N ARG A 16 20.36 -9.91 -18.34
CA ARG A 16 21.82 -9.85 -18.22
C ARG A 16 22.54 -10.49 -19.42
N GLN A 17 22.01 -11.58 -19.97
CA GLN A 17 22.55 -12.17 -21.20
C GLN A 17 22.44 -11.21 -22.39
N ALA A 18 21.33 -10.47 -22.50
CA ALA A 18 21.18 -9.44 -23.52
C ALA A 18 22.13 -8.25 -23.29
N GLU A 19 22.34 -7.83 -22.04
CA GLU A 19 23.35 -6.81 -21.69
C GLU A 19 24.78 -7.27 -21.99
N GLY A 20 25.05 -8.58 -21.89
CA GLY A 20 26.30 -9.22 -22.33
C GLY A 20 26.49 -9.31 -23.85
N GLY A 21 25.55 -8.77 -24.64
CA GLY A 21 25.66 -8.67 -26.10
C GLY A 21 24.97 -9.78 -26.89
N MET A 22 24.23 -10.70 -26.24
CA MET A 22 23.51 -11.74 -26.97
C MET A 22 22.33 -11.17 -27.78
N PRO A 23 22.13 -11.57 -29.05
CA PRO A 23 21.01 -11.10 -29.86
C PRO A 23 19.64 -11.45 -29.24
N ILE A 24 18.76 -10.47 -29.12
CA ILE A 24 17.41 -10.64 -28.52
C ILE A 24 16.58 -11.71 -29.25
N ALA A 25 16.73 -11.81 -30.58
CA ALA A 25 16.03 -12.81 -31.38
C ALA A 25 16.41 -14.25 -31.01
N GLU A 26 17.67 -14.48 -30.63
CA GLU A 26 18.16 -15.78 -30.18
C GLU A 26 17.65 -16.11 -28.79
N LEU A 27 17.73 -15.16 -27.85
CA LEU A 27 17.18 -15.30 -26.49
C LEU A 27 15.69 -15.63 -26.49
N CYS A 28 14.92 -14.97 -27.37
CA CYS A 28 13.49 -15.23 -27.49
C CYS A 28 13.20 -16.66 -27.99
N ARG A 29 14.01 -17.16 -28.94
CA ARG A 29 13.87 -18.54 -29.44
C ARG A 29 14.29 -19.58 -28.38
N GLU A 30 15.40 -19.35 -27.69
CA GLU A 30 15.94 -20.28 -26.69
C GLU A 30 15.02 -20.40 -25.46
N HIS A 31 14.49 -19.28 -24.98
CA HIS A 31 13.65 -19.26 -23.77
C HIS A 31 12.15 -19.34 -24.07
N GLY A 32 11.76 -19.53 -25.34
CA GLY A 32 10.37 -19.66 -25.76
C GLY A 32 9.52 -18.41 -25.48
N MET A 33 10.13 -17.23 -25.61
CA MET A 33 9.53 -15.94 -25.26
C MET A 33 9.26 -15.09 -26.49
N SER A 34 8.34 -14.15 -26.37
CA SER A 34 8.13 -13.14 -27.41
C SER A 34 9.07 -11.95 -27.21
N ASN A 35 9.45 -11.28 -28.31
CA ASN A 35 10.18 -10.00 -28.25
C ASN A 35 9.43 -8.95 -27.41
N ALA A 36 8.09 -8.93 -27.48
CA ALA A 36 7.28 -8.01 -26.69
C ALA A 36 7.43 -8.26 -25.17
N SER A 37 7.52 -9.52 -24.75
CA SER A 37 7.76 -9.88 -23.35
C SER A 37 9.13 -9.37 -22.88
N PHE A 38 10.16 -9.54 -23.71
CA PHE A 38 11.51 -9.07 -23.39
C PHE A 38 11.54 -7.56 -23.13
N TYR A 39 10.96 -6.75 -24.02
CA TYR A 39 10.96 -5.29 -23.83
C TYR A 39 10.11 -4.84 -22.64
N LYS A 40 8.99 -5.51 -22.35
CA LYS A 40 8.22 -5.27 -21.11
C LYS A 40 9.06 -5.52 -19.87
N TRP A 41 9.81 -6.62 -19.85
CA TRP A 41 10.70 -6.92 -18.73
C TRP A 41 11.86 -5.96 -18.63
N ARG A 42 12.46 -5.56 -19.76
CA ARG A 42 13.53 -4.55 -19.77
C ARG A 42 13.06 -3.20 -19.23
N ALA A 43 11.82 -2.80 -19.51
CA ALA A 43 11.23 -1.60 -18.94
C ALA A 43 10.97 -1.71 -17.42
N LYS A 44 10.59 -2.89 -16.94
CA LYS A 44 10.27 -3.13 -15.52
C LYS A 44 11.49 -3.39 -14.63
N TYR A 45 12.46 -4.15 -15.15
CA TYR A 45 13.57 -4.73 -14.39
C TYR A 45 14.94 -4.36 -14.96
N GLY A 46 15.00 -3.60 -16.07
CA GLY A 46 16.28 -3.18 -16.66
C GLY A 46 17.10 -2.35 -15.68
N GLY A 47 18.38 -2.67 -15.54
CA GLY A 47 19.27 -2.00 -14.58
C GLY A 47 19.02 -2.34 -13.11
N MET A 48 18.07 -3.24 -12.78
CA MET A 48 17.88 -3.76 -11.43
C MET A 48 18.66 -5.06 -11.24
N ASP A 49 19.29 -5.22 -10.07
CA ASP A 49 19.90 -6.48 -9.67
C ASP A 49 18.94 -7.35 -8.84
N THR A 50 19.22 -8.64 -8.79
CA THR A 50 18.47 -9.65 -8.02
C THR A 50 18.28 -9.28 -6.54
N LEU A 51 19.33 -8.76 -5.90
CA LEU A 51 19.29 -8.30 -4.50
C LEU A 51 18.35 -7.10 -4.31
N MET A 52 18.32 -6.18 -5.29
CA MET A 52 17.47 -4.99 -5.25
C MET A 52 15.99 -5.39 -5.29
N ILE A 53 15.63 -6.34 -6.16
CA ILE A 53 14.25 -6.83 -6.28
C ILE A 53 13.80 -7.59 -5.03
N SER A 54 14.68 -8.43 -4.46
CA SER A 54 14.38 -9.10 -3.19
C SER A 54 14.16 -8.09 -2.06
N SER A 55 14.98 -7.06 -1.99
CA SER A 55 14.86 -5.99 -0.99
C SER A 55 13.57 -5.20 -1.19
N MET A 56 13.21 -4.85 -2.42
CA MET A 56 11.96 -4.15 -2.71
C MET A 56 10.74 -4.97 -2.30
N LYS A 57 10.70 -6.26 -2.59
CA LYS A 57 9.60 -7.13 -2.16
C LYS A 57 9.45 -7.19 -0.65
N ALA A 58 10.56 -7.36 0.07
CA ALA A 58 10.54 -7.33 1.53
C ALA A 58 10.02 -5.98 2.08
N LEU A 59 10.39 -4.88 1.43
CA LEU A 59 9.89 -3.55 1.80
C LEU A 59 8.40 -3.37 1.47
N GLU A 60 7.92 -3.89 0.34
CA GLU A 60 6.50 -3.87 -0.03
C GLU A 60 5.65 -4.68 0.95
N ASP A 61 6.12 -5.88 1.34
CA ASP A 61 5.46 -6.74 2.33
C ASP A 61 5.38 -6.06 3.69
N GLU A 62 6.50 -5.48 4.16
CA GLU A 62 6.53 -4.75 5.42
C GLU A 62 5.65 -3.50 5.37
N ASN A 63 5.63 -2.77 4.24
CA ASN A 63 4.75 -1.63 4.06
C ASN A 63 3.27 -2.04 4.15
N CYS A 64 2.88 -3.19 3.55
CA CYS A 64 1.51 -3.69 3.67
C CYS A 64 1.18 -4.12 5.12
N ARG A 65 2.13 -4.78 5.80
CA ARG A 65 1.96 -5.13 7.22
C ARG A 65 1.77 -3.90 8.11
N LEU A 66 2.60 -2.88 7.92
CA LEU A 66 2.53 -1.62 8.66
C LEU A 66 1.21 -0.89 8.41
N LYS A 67 0.77 -0.81 7.15
CA LYS A 67 -0.53 -0.20 6.81
C LYS A 67 -1.71 -0.90 7.47
N LYS A 68 -1.72 -2.24 7.48
CA LYS A 68 -2.76 -3.01 8.17
C LYS A 68 -2.79 -2.71 9.67
N MET A 69 -1.64 -2.72 10.33
CA MET A 69 -1.56 -2.38 11.75
C MET A 69 -1.98 -0.94 12.03
N PHE A 70 -1.60 0.00 11.16
CA PHE A 70 -1.96 1.40 11.32
C PHE A 70 -3.47 1.63 11.15
N ALA A 71 -4.11 0.96 10.18
CA ALA A 71 -5.56 1.03 10.02
C ALA A 71 -6.30 0.49 11.26
N GLU A 72 -5.85 -0.66 11.79
CA GLU A 72 -6.42 -1.25 13.02
C GLU A 72 -6.24 -0.31 14.23
N LEU A 73 -5.04 0.22 14.43
CA LEU A 73 -4.77 1.15 15.53
C LEU A 73 -5.54 2.47 15.39
N SER A 74 -5.72 2.97 14.15
CA SER A 74 -6.51 4.18 13.89
C SER A 74 -7.97 3.96 14.29
N LEU A 75 -8.57 2.84 13.87
CA LEU A 75 -9.93 2.48 14.25
C LEU A 75 -10.10 2.34 15.78
N GLN A 76 -9.14 1.69 16.44
CA GLN A 76 -9.17 1.58 17.91
C GLN A 76 -9.08 2.95 18.59
N ASN A 77 -8.24 3.85 18.07
CA ASN A 77 -8.15 5.22 18.58
C ASN A 77 -9.45 6.00 18.38
N GLU A 78 -10.12 5.85 17.25
CA GLU A 78 -11.42 6.50 17.02
C GLU A 78 -12.48 6.01 18.00
N LEU A 79 -12.61 4.69 18.19
CA LEU A 79 -13.53 4.11 19.17
C LEU A 79 -13.24 4.59 20.60
N LEU A 80 -11.96 4.69 20.98
CA LEU A 80 -11.57 5.20 22.29
C LEU A 80 -11.91 6.69 22.44
N ARG A 81 -11.66 7.50 21.41
CA ARG A 81 -12.04 8.92 21.40
C ARG A 81 -13.56 9.09 21.48
N GLU A 82 -14.32 8.30 20.74
CA GLU A 82 -15.79 8.29 20.82
C GLU A 82 -16.29 7.90 22.21
N ARG A 83 -15.70 6.92 22.88
CA ARG A 83 -16.09 6.58 24.27
C ARG A 83 -15.79 7.73 25.23
N LEU A 84 -14.56 8.24 25.22
CA LEU A 84 -14.13 9.31 26.12
C LEU A 84 -14.89 10.62 25.88
N TRP A 85 -15.24 10.93 24.64
CA TRP A 85 -15.95 12.17 24.28
C TRP A 85 -17.48 11.99 24.24
N GLY A 86 -17.97 10.78 24.01
CA GLY A 86 -19.39 10.41 24.06
C GLY A 86 -19.94 10.27 25.49
N GLU A 87 -19.14 9.77 26.43
CA GLU A 87 -19.48 9.74 27.86
C GLU A 87 -19.62 11.17 28.44
N ASN A 88 -18.80 12.12 27.97
CA ASN A 88 -18.91 13.53 28.35
C ASN A 88 -20.22 14.19 27.83
N ASN A 89 -20.81 13.72 26.73
CA ASN A 89 -22.08 14.22 26.21
C ASN A 89 -23.31 13.56 26.87
N ALA A 90 -23.19 12.31 27.34
CA ALA A 90 -24.27 11.64 28.09
C ALA A 90 -24.50 12.31 29.47
N ALA A 91 -23.44 12.80 30.12
CA ALA A 91 -23.54 13.51 31.41
C ALA A 91 -24.24 14.89 31.32
N ILE A 92 -24.35 15.50 30.14
CA ILE A 92 -24.97 16.83 29.93
C ILE A 92 -26.49 16.71 29.65
N SER A 93 -27.03 15.51 29.45
CA SER A 93 -28.41 15.29 28.99
C SER A 93 -29.42 14.90 30.09
N ALA A 94 -29.15 15.19 31.37
CA ALA A 94 -30.20 15.13 32.40
C ALA A 94 -31.22 16.27 32.17
N PRO A 95 -32.54 16.05 32.33
CA PRO A 95 -33.54 17.05 31.98
C PRO A 95 -33.59 18.17 33.03
N GLY A 96 -32.67 19.12 32.93
CA GLY A 96 -32.71 20.40 33.62
C GLY A 96 -33.50 21.38 32.76
N ASN A 97 -34.72 21.70 33.21
CA ASN A 97 -35.60 22.69 32.62
C ASN A 97 -34.86 24.05 32.51
N GLY A 98 -34.51 24.51 31.31
CA GLY A 98 -33.87 25.83 31.14
C GLY A 98 -33.18 26.01 29.79
N ARG A 99 -33.57 27.06 29.07
CA ARG A 99 -33.09 27.41 27.72
C ARG A 99 -31.56 27.49 27.68
N VAL A 100 -30.92 26.74 26.78
CA VAL A 100 -29.50 26.92 26.45
C VAL A 100 -29.38 27.14 24.95
N GLY A 101 -28.87 28.31 24.59
CA GLY A 101 -28.47 28.63 23.22
C GLY A 101 -27.39 27.66 22.76
N ARG A 102 -27.60 27.09 21.57
CA ARG A 102 -26.66 26.22 20.89
C ARG A 102 -25.42 27.03 20.50
N SER A 103 -24.42 27.11 21.39
CA SER A 103 -23.06 27.46 20.99
C SER A 103 -22.38 26.19 20.50
N GLU A 104 -22.19 26.11 19.19
CA GLU A 104 -21.29 25.15 18.55
C GLU A 104 -19.89 25.33 19.13
N ALA A 105 -19.53 24.48 20.09
CA ALA A 105 -18.15 24.30 20.49
C ALA A 105 -17.42 23.58 19.34
N LYS A 106 -16.95 24.37 18.38
CA LYS A 106 -15.94 23.95 17.40
C LYS A 106 -14.73 23.46 18.19
N CYS A 107 -14.49 22.15 18.22
CA CYS A 107 -13.23 21.58 18.68
C CYS A 107 -12.10 22.06 17.74
N GLN A 108 -11.46 23.16 18.14
CA GLN A 108 -10.22 23.66 17.58
C GLN A 108 -9.03 22.88 18.16
N HIS A 109 -8.82 21.63 17.74
CA HIS A 109 -7.48 21.00 17.78
C HIS A 109 -7.48 19.61 17.12
N CYS A 110 -7.54 19.58 15.79
CA CYS A 110 -7.08 18.42 15.01
C CYS A 110 -6.18 18.91 13.86
N ALA A 111 -5.40 19.97 14.06
CA ALA A 111 -4.42 20.43 13.08
C ALA A 111 -3.09 19.73 13.39
N GLY A 112 -2.75 18.65 12.69
CA GLY A 112 -1.42 18.06 12.89
C GLY A 112 -1.11 16.73 12.24
N LEU A 113 -2.09 15.96 11.76
CA LEU A 113 -1.77 14.82 10.89
C LEU A 113 -2.09 15.23 9.46
N PRO A 114 -1.09 15.36 8.57
CA PRO A 114 -1.37 15.60 7.18
C PRO A 114 -2.13 14.39 6.63
N ASP A 115 -3.27 14.67 6.01
CA ASP A 115 -4.19 13.73 5.33
C ASP A 115 -3.52 13.08 4.09
N VAL A 116 -2.34 12.48 4.25
CA VAL A 116 -1.63 11.91 3.11
C VAL A 116 -2.28 10.59 2.68
N TRP A 117 -3.07 9.95 3.55
CA TRP A 117 -3.72 8.67 3.28
C TRP A 117 -5.09 8.63 3.97
N GLY A 118 -6.16 8.98 3.25
CA GLY A 118 -7.52 8.75 3.75
C GLY A 118 -7.73 7.26 4.05
N GLU A 119 -8.54 6.92 5.06
CA GLU A 119 -8.78 5.52 5.47
C GLU A 119 -9.22 4.62 4.32
N ARG A 120 -9.91 5.21 3.34
CA ARG A 120 -10.37 4.55 2.12
C ARG A 120 -9.22 4.18 1.16
N ASP A 121 -8.13 4.94 1.16
CA ASP A 121 -6.93 4.70 0.35
C ASP A 121 -6.00 3.68 1.00
N MET A 122 -5.97 3.58 2.34
CA MET A 122 -5.15 2.61 3.05
C MET A 122 -5.60 1.16 2.86
N LEU A 123 -6.92 0.92 2.83
CA LEU A 123 -7.48 -0.42 2.60
C LEU A 123 -7.42 -0.86 1.13
N SER A 124 -7.46 0.11 0.20
CA SER A 124 -7.44 -0.17 -1.25
C SER A 124 -6.10 -0.72 -1.74
N LEU A 125 -4.98 -0.31 -1.11
CA LEU A 125 -3.63 -0.68 -1.55
C LEU A 125 -3.10 -1.99 -0.95
N CYS A 126 -3.79 -2.59 0.03
CA CYS A 126 -3.48 -3.92 0.59
C CYS A 126 -4.51 -4.99 0.20
N SER A 127 -5.35 -4.74 -0.82
CA SER A 127 -5.99 -5.87 -1.51
C SER A 127 -4.85 -6.72 -2.08
N PRO A 128 -4.72 -8.00 -1.69
CA PRO A 128 -3.89 -8.91 -2.46
C PRO A 128 -4.46 -8.86 -3.86
N ALA A 129 -3.68 -8.38 -4.82
CA ALA A 129 -4.01 -8.60 -6.22
C ALA A 129 -3.96 -10.13 -6.39
N GLU A 130 -5.09 -10.80 -6.20
CA GLU A 130 -5.26 -12.26 -6.09
C GLU A 130 -4.17 -13.04 -6.77
N GLU A 131 -3.30 -13.71 -6.00
CA GLU A 131 -2.31 -14.66 -6.51
C GLU A 131 -1.72 -15.58 -5.45
#